data_AF-A0A7V9EU67-F1
#
_entry.id   AF-A0A7V9EU67-F1
#
_cell.length_a   1.000
_cell.length_b   1.000
_cell.length_c   1.000
_cell.angle_alpha   90.00
_cell.angle_beta   90.00
_cell.angle_gamma   90.00
#
_symmetry.space_group_name_H-M   'P 1'
#
loop_
_entity.id
_entity.type
_entity.pdbx_description
1 polymer ?
#
loop_
_entity_poly.entity_id
_entity_poly.type
_entity_poly.pdbx_seq_one_letter_code
_entity_poly.pdbx_strand_id
1 'polypeptide(L)'
;MNPKRDELLEAWDEICLERGSLVEVGPEHYRWFVSLNDRGMGGLISLMLLDRRDEFAGWLGAEPQMKSEQDIFDAIETMLFLVARGRCGIREDGKVGYAAVVGPDPTEAETQAIEHRILASRSLFRGAAEEVFQRRFDAAPGSRQ
;
A
#
# COMPACT_ATOMS: atom_id res chain seq x y z
N MET A 1 6.53 -13.99 10.20
CA MET A 1 6.34 -14.16 8.74
C MET A 1 4.97 -14.81 8.51
N ASN A 2 4.11 -14.22 7.68
CA ASN A 2 2.75 -14.73 7.44
C ASN A 2 2.77 -15.57 6.14
N PRO A 3 2.68 -16.91 6.21
CA PRO A 3 2.88 -17.79 5.05
C PRO A 3 1.90 -17.54 3.90
N LYS A 4 0.71 -16.98 4.18
CA LYS A 4 -0.25 -16.60 3.13
C LYS A 4 0.20 -15.40 2.29
N ARG A 5 1.09 -14.55 2.82
CA ARG A 5 1.63 -13.42 2.07
C ARG A 5 2.66 -13.91 1.05
N ASP A 6 3.52 -14.84 1.44
CA ASP A 6 4.60 -15.32 0.58
C ASP A 6 4.05 -16.09 -0.64
N GLU A 7 3.05 -16.97 -0.44
CA GLU A 7 2.34 -17.66 -1.54
C GLU A 7 1.67 -16.67 -2.52
N LEU A 8 1.12 -15.57 -2.00
CA LEU A 8 0.51 -14.54 -2.84
C LEU A 8 1.56 -13.77 -3.65
N LEU A 9 2.74 -13.51 -3.08
CA LEU A 9 3.83 -12.86 -3.81
C LEU A 9 4.39 -13.74 -4.92
N GLU A 10 4.52 -15.05 -4.68
CA GLU A 10 4.99 -15.99 -5.70
C GLU A 10 4.03 -16.03 -6.91
N ALA A 11 2.73 -16.20 -6.66
CA ALA A 11 1.72 -16.14 -7.72
C ALA A 11 1.70 -14.77 -8.45
N TRP A 12 2.00 -13.69 -7.71
CA TRP A 12 2.08 -12.34 -8.26
C TRP A 12 3.27 -12.18 -9.21
N ASP A 13 4.43 -12.70 -8.81
CA ASP A 13 5.65 -12.65 -9.59
C ASP A 13 5.49 -13.47 -10.89
N GLU A 14 4.86 -14.65 -10.82
CA GLU A 14 4.54 -15.46 -12.01
C GLU A 14 3.71 -14.68 -13.04
N ILE A 15 2.60 -14.05 -12.62
CA ILE A 15 1.74 -13.27 -13.52
C ILE A 15 2.50 -12.09 -14.15
N CYS A 16 3.37 -11.43 -13.38
CA CYS A 16 4.13 -10.28 -13.89
C CYS A 16 5.26 -10.70 -14.83
N LEU A 17 5.91 -11.84 -14.56
CA LEU A 17 6.90 -12.45 -15.43
C LEU A 17 6.32 -12.79 -16.80
N GLU A 18 5.14 -13.42 -16.84
CA GLU A 18 4.44 -13.75 -18.10
C GLU A 18 4.14 -12.51 -18.95
N ARG A 19 3.92 -11.37 -18.31
CA ARG A 19 3.61 -10.09 -18.97
C ARG A 19 4.86 -9.25 -19.29
N GLY A 20 6.05 -9.72 -18.93
CA GLY A 20 7.31 -8.99 -19.11
C GLY A 20 7.44 -7.72 -18.26
N SER A 21 6.63 -7.58 -17.21
CA SER A 21 6.68 -6.42 -16.30
C SER A 21 7.70 -6.71 -15.21
N LEU A 22 8.96 -6.32 -15.46
CA LEU A 22 10.09 -6.60 -14.59
C LEU A 22 10.74 -5.32 -14.08
N VAL A 23 11.20 -5.37 -12.84
CA VAL A 23 11.98 -4.28 -12.23
C VAL A 23 13.14 -4.85 -11.46
N GLU A 24 14.31 -4.24 -11.64
CA GLU A 24 15.49 -4.58 -10.85
C GLU A 24 15.37 -3.92 -9.47
N VAL A 25 15.47 -4.73 -8.43
CA VAL A 25 15.36 -4.28 -7.03
C VAL A 25 16.51 -4.86 -6.25
N GLY A 26 17.10 -4.04 -5.40
CA GLY A 26 18.16 -4.49 -4.50
C GLY A 26 18.23 -3.63 -3.24
N PRO A 27 19.31 -3.75 -2.47
CA PRO A 27 19.46 -3.08 -1.17
C PRO A 27 19.24 -1.56 -1.21
N GLU A 28 19.55 -0.89 -2.33
CA GLU A 28 19.30 0.55 -2.47
C GLU A 28 17.81 0.91 -2.45
N HIS A 29 16.95 0.07 -3.05
CA HIS A 29 15.51 0.28 -3.04
C HIS A 29 14.93 0.13 -1.63
N TYR A 30 15.37 -0.91 -0.91
CA TYR A 30 14.95 -1.13 0.47
C TYR A 30 15.39 0.03 1.38
N ARG A 31 16.64 0.50 1.22
CA ARG A 31 17.13 1.70 1.90
C ARG A 31 16.33 2.94 1.55
N TRP A 32 16.05 3.16 0.26
CA TRP A 32 15.24 4.29 -0.20
C TRP A 32 13.89 4.30 0.50
N PHE A 33 13.16 3.18 0.48
CA PHE A 33 11.85 3.07 1.11
C PHE A 33 11.90 3.38 2.61
N VAL A 34 12.84 2.78 3.34
CA VAL A 34 13.04 3.01 4.78
C VAL A 34 13.40 4.48 5.07
N SER A 35 14.14 5.12 4.15
CA SER A 35 14.58 6.51 4.29
C SER A 35 13.49 7.56 4.01
N LEU A 36 12.34 7.16 3.47
CA LEU A 36 11.25 8.08 3.17
C LEU A 36 10.79 8.79 4.45
N ASN A 37 10.87 10.11 4.46
CA ASN A 37 10.27 10.94 5.52
C ASN A 37 8.73 10.92 5.44
N ASP A 38 8.05 11.52 6.42
CA ASP A 38 6.58 11.49 6.48
C ASP A 38 5.92 12.18 5.29
N ARG A 39 6.57 13.17 4.69
CA ARG A 39 6.07 13.79 3.45
C ARG A 39 6.10 12.79 2.29
N GLY A 40 7.21 12.07 2.11
CA GLY A 40 7.33 11.05 1.06
C GLY A 40 6.37 9.89 1.28
N MET A 41 6.28 9.41 2.52
CA MET A 41 5.37 8.32 2.90
C MET A 41 3.91 8.73 2.76
N GLY A 42 3.53 9.91 3.25
CA GLY A 42 2.20 10.48 3.06
C GLY A 42 1.82 10.67 1.60
N GLY A 43 2.79 11.03 0.75
CA GLY A 43 2.62 11.09 -0.70
C GLY A 43 2.28 9.72 -1.31
N LEU A 44 3.01 8.65 -0.95
CA LEU A 44 2.70 7.29 -1.40
C LEU A 44 1.30 6.86 -0.95
N ILE A 45 0.97 7.06 0.31
CA ILE A 45 -0.35 6.72 0.87
C ILE A 45 -1.47 7.45 0.10
N SER A 46 -1.30 8.76 -0.15
CA SER A 46 -2.28 9.56 -0.88
C SER A 46 -2.47 9.07 -2.31
N LEU A 47 -1.38 8.72 -3.00
CA LEU A 47 -1.45 8.15 -4.36
C LEU A 47 -2.19 6.82 -4.39
N MET A 48 -1.94 5.93 -3.42
CA MET A 48 -2.65 4.66 -3.31
C MET A 48 -4.15 4.86 -3.04
N LEU A 49 -4.50 5.79 -2.15
CA LEU A 49 -5.90 6.12 -1.86
C LEU A 49 -6.59 6.76 -3.06
N LEU A 50 -5.89 7.58 -3.85
CA LEU A 50 -6.41 8.19 -5.07
C LEU A 50 -6.65 7.16 -6.17
N ASP A 51 -5.69 6.28 -6.42
CA ASP A 51 -5.79 5.19 -7.41
C ASP A 51 -6.97 4.27 -7.10
N ARG A 52 -7.20 3.97 -5.81
CA ARG A 52 -8.24 3.06 -5.32
C ARG A 52 -9.49 3.76 -4.80
N ARG A 53 -9.65 5.06 -5.09
CA ARG A 53 -10.74 5.87 -4.54
C ARG A 53 -12.11 5.27 -4.81
N ASP A 54 -12.39 4.87 -6.06
CA ASP A 54 -13.72 4.37 -6.42
C ASP A 54 -14.02 3.02 -5.76
N GLU A 55 -13.00 2.15 -5.66
CA GLU A 55 -13.10 0.85 -4.98
C GLU A 55 -13.40 1.04 -3.48
N PHE A 56 -12.60 1.85 -2.79
CA PHE A 56 -12.76 2.12 -1.36
C PHE A 56 -14.05 2.89 -1.06
N ALA A 57 -14.44 3.83 -1.92
CA ALA A 57 -15.73 4.51 -1.79
C ALA A 57 -16.91 3.55 -1.97
N GLY A 58 -16.79 2.57 -2.87
CA GLY A 58 -17.76 1.50 -3.04
C GLY A 58 -17.87 0.61 -1.81
N TRP A 59 -16.74 0.27 -1.19
CA TRP A 59 -16.72 -0.52 0.05
C TRP A 59 -17.43 0.15 1.22
N LEU A 60 -17.17 1.46 1.41
CA LEU A 60 -17.75 2.26 2.48
C LEU A 60 -19.22 2.64 2.22
N GLY A 61 -19.60 2.79 0.95
CA GLY A 61 -20.93 3.25 0.54
C GLY A 61 -21.95 2.14 0.25
N ALA A 62 -21.56 0.86 0.32
CA ALA A 62 -22.46 -0.27 0.10
C ALA A 62 -23.46 -0.44 1.27
N GLU A 63 -24.67 -0.92 0.97
CA GLU A 63 -25.67 -1.33 1.96
C GLU A 63 -26.02 -2.82 1.80
N PRO A 64 -25.67 -3.70 2.76
CA PRO A 64 -24.88 -3.41 3.96
C PRO A 64 -23.42 -3.07 3.63
N GLN A 65 -22.76 -2.34 4.54
CA GLN A 65 -21.36 -1.95 4.40
C GLN A 65 -20.48 -3.19 4.18
N MET A 66 -19.69 -3.19 3.11
CA MET A 66 -18.86 -4.34 2.74
C MET A 66 -17.57 -4.41 3.55
N LYS A 67 -16.93 -3.26 3.80
CA LYS A 67 -15.65 -3.16 4.52
C LYS A 67 -15.59 -1.92 5.41
N SER A 68 -14.81 -2.02 6.47
CA SER A 68 -14.53 -0.95 7.43
C SER A 68 -13.39 -0.04 6.97
N GLU A 69 -13.19 1.08 7.68
CA GLU A 69 -12.00 1.93 7.53
C GLU A 69 -10.71 1.14 7.79
N GLN A 70 -10.72 0.23 8.78
CA GLN A 70 -9.55 -0.59 9.10
C GLN A 70 -9.17 -1.51 7.93
N ASP A 71 -10.15 -2.06 7.20
CA ASP A 71 -9.87 -2.87 6.01
C ASP A 71 -9.17 -2.06 4.91
N ILE A 72 -9.49 -0.77 4.77
CA ILE A 72 -8.81 0.13 3.83
C ILE A 72 -7.37 0.36 4.29
N PHE A 73 -7.16 0.60 5.58
CA PHE A 73 -5.81 0.80 6.13
C PHE A 73 -4.94 -0.45 6.00
N ASP A 74 -5.50 -1.64 6.23
CA ASP A 74 -4.81 -2.91 6.02
C ASP A 74 -4.46 -3.13 4.53
N ALA A 75 -5.32 -2.68 3.61
CA ALA A 75 -5.03 -2.68 2.18
C ALA A 75 -3.88 -1.73 1.83
N ILE A 76 -3.86 -0.52 2.37
CA ILE A 76 -2.76 0.45 2.19
C ILE A 76 -1.44 -0.10 2.75
N GLU A 77 -1.42 -0.73 3.92
CA GLU A 77 -0.22 -1.37 4.45
C GLU A 77 0.32 -2.46 3.54
N THR A 78 -0.59 -3.27 2.99
CA THR A 78 -0.23 -4.32 2.04
C THR A 78 0.37 -3.70 0.78
N MET A 79 -0.20 -2.61 0.26
CA MET A 79 0.35 -1.89 -0.89
C MET A 79 1.72 -1.26 -0.59
N LEU A 80 1.90 -0.65 0.59
CA LEU A 80 3.21 -0.13 1.03
C LEU A 80 4.25 -1.23 1.14
N PHE A 81 3.87 -2.41 1.65
CA PHE A 81 4.74 -3.58 1.69
C PHE A 81 5.14 -4.02 0.27
N LEU A 82 4.20 -4.06 -0.68
CA LEU A 82 4.52 -4.35 -2.08
C LEU A 82 5.44 -3.32 -2.71
N VAL A 83 5.27 -2.02 -2.40
CA VAL A 83 6.18 -0.95 -2.86
C VAL A 83 7.56 -1.13 -2.26
N ALA A 84 7.66 -1.39 -0.96
CA ALA A 84 8.93 -1.64 -0.29
C ALA A 84 9.68 -2.84 -0.89
N ARG A 85 8.94 -3.86 -1.33
CA ARG A 85 9.47 -5.03 -2.02
C ARG A 85 9.70 -4.82 -3.52
N GLY A 86 9.39 -3.64 -4.05
CA GLY A 86 9.53 -3.27 -5.47
C GLY A 86 8.54 -3.95 -6.40
N ARG A 87 7.51 -4.62 -5.87
CA ARG A 87 6.46 -5.30 -6.64
C ARG A 87 5.31 -4.40 -7.04
N CYS A 88 5.32 -3.17 -6.54
CA CYS A 88 4.30 -2.14 -6.76
C CYS A 88 5.00 -0.78 -6.91
N GLY A 89 4.48 0.06 -7.80
CA GLY A 89 4.99 1.41 -8.02
C GLY A 89 3.98 2.28 -8.76
N ILE A 90 4.17 3.59 -8.72
CA ILE A 90 3.33 4.52 -9.49
C ILE A 90 3.91 4.63 -10.89
N ARG A 91 3.10 4.30 -11.90
CA ARG A 91 3.44 4.39 -13.31
C ARG A 91 3.35 5.84 -13.80
N GLU A 92 3.89 6.08 -15.00
CA GLU A 92 3.85 7.41 -15.64
C GLU A 92 2.43 7.95 -15.85
N ASP A 93 1.44 7.07 -15.97
CA ASP A 93 0.01 7.44 -16.07
C ASP A 93 -0.63 7.77 -14.71
N GLY A 94 0.16 7.80 -13.63
CA GLY A 94 -0.28 8.10 -12.27
C GLY A 94 -1.00 6.94 -11.59
N LYS A 95 -1.11 5.77 -12.23
CA LYS A 95 -1.76 4.59 -11.65
C LYS A 95 -0.79 3.68 -10.93
N VAL A 96 -1.31 2.87 -10.02
CA VAL A 96 -0.54 1.80 -9.41
C VAL A 96 -0.27 0.71 -10.43
N GLY A 97 1.01 0.48 -10.72
CA GLY A 97 1.52 -0.62 -11.52
C GLY A 97 2.16 -1.70 -10.67
N TYR A 98 2.30 -2.86 -11.29
CA TYR A 98 2.85 -4.05 -10.66
C TYR A 98 3.93 -4.67 -11.54
N ALA A 99 4.95 -5.23 -10.90
CA ALA A 99 6.09 -5.85 -11.56
C ALA A 99 6.58 -7.04 -10.75
N ALA A 100 7.17 -8.01 -11.45
CA ALA A 100 7.99 -9.03 -10.85
C ALA A 100 9.38 -8.45 -10.58
N VAL A 101 9.97 -8.90 -9.48
CA VAL A 101 11.24 -8.39 -9.02
C VAL A 101 12.37 -9.29 -9.46
N VAL A 102 13.38 -8.68 -10.10
CA VAL A 102 14.64 -9.33 -10.41
C VAL A 102 15.71 -8.79 -9.48
N GLY A 103 16.15 -9.61 -8.53
CA GLY A 103 17.17 -9.23 -7.56
C GLY A 103 17.05 -9.99 -6.24
N PRO A 104 17.93 -9.71 -5.26
CA PRO A 104 17.90 -10.40 -3.98
C PRO A 104 16.69 -9.95 -3.16
N ASP A 105 16.06 -10.90 -2.47
CA ASP A 105 15.13 -10.58 -1.40
C ASP A 105 15.82 -9.79 -0.27
N PRO A 106 15.09 -8.93 0.45
CA PRO A 106 15.63 -8.22 1.59
C PRO A 106 16.07 -9.20 2.68
N THR A 107 17.15 -8.85 3.35
CA THR A 107 17.59 -9.52 4.57
C THR A 107 16.55 -9.41 5.67
N GLU A 108 16.69 -10.20 6.73
CA GLU A 108 15.79 -10.12 7.89
C GLU A 108 15.82 -8.72 8.53
N ALA A 109 17.00 -8.11 8.64
CA ALA A 109 17.16 -6.76 9.18
C ALA A 109 16.46 -5.69 8.31
N GLU A 110 16.57 -5.81 6.98
CA GLU A 110 15.86 -4.93 6.05
C GLU A 110 14.35 -5.14 6.12
N THR A 111 13.90 -6.38 6.27
CA THR A 111 12.47 -6.71 6.43
C THR A 111 11.90 -6.07 7.70
N GLN A 112 12.60 -6.19 8.83
CA GLN A 112 12.20 -5.54 10.08
C GLN A 112 12.18 -4.01 9.96
N ALA A 113 13.15 -3.42 9.26
CA ALA A 113 13.18 -1.97 9.04
C ALA A 113 12.01 -1.49 8.16
N ILE A 114 11.67 -2.23 7.10
CA ILE A 114 10.50 -1.96 6.26
C ILE A 114 9.21 -2.04 7.08
N GLU A 115 9.02 -3.12 7.85
CA GLU A 115 7.84 -3.28 8.70
C GLU A 115 7.72 -2.15 9.72
N HIS A 116 8.83 -1.80 10.40
CA HIS A 116 8.85 -0.68 11.33
C HIS A 116 8.47 0.64 10.65
N ARG A 117 8.98 0.90 9.44
CA ARG A 117 8.66 2.12 8.69
C ARG A 117 7.17 2.20 8.34
N ILE A 118 6.57 1.08 7.89
CA ILE A 118 5.14 0.99 7.57
C ILE A 118 4.30 1.22 8.82
N LEU A 119 4.62 0.54 9.93
CA LEU A 119 3.90 0.69 11.20
C LEU A 119 3.98 2.13 11.73
N ALA A 120 5.16 2.76 11.64
CA ALA A 120 5.34 4.15 12.04
C ALA A 120 4.53 5.14 11.18
N SER A 121 4.15 4.76 9.96
CA SER A 121 3.37 5.60 9.05
C SER A 121 1.86 5.52 9.23
N ARG A 122 1.35 4.59 10.06
CA ARG A 122 -0.10 4.40 10.29
C ARG A 122 -0.81 5.67 10.75
N SER A 123 -0.14 6.54 11.50
CA SER A 123 -0.67 7.82 11.96
C SER A 123 -1.01 8.78 10.80
N LEU A 124 -0.39 8.59 9.62
CA LEU A 124 -0.60 9.41 8.42
C LEU A 124 -1.86 8.99 7.64
N PHE A 125 -2.34 7.75 7.82
CA PHE A 125 -3.36 7.16 6.95
C PHE A 125 -4.67 7.93 6.99
N ARG A 126 -5.15 8.24 8.20
CA ARG A 126 -6.41 8.95 8.38
C ARG A 126 -6.38 10.34 7.75
N GLY A 127 -5.31 11.11 7.98
CA GLY A 127 -5.17 12.45 7.39
C GLY A 127 -5.16 12.41 5.86
N ALA A 128 -4.42 11.46 5.27
CA ALA A 128 -4.41 11.26 3.82
C ALA A 128 -5.78 10.84 3.27
N ALA A 129 -6.50 9.97 3.99
CA ALA A 129 -7.82 9.53 3.61
C ALA A 129 -8.86 10.66 3.68
N GLU A 130 -8.82 11.50 4.70
CA GLU A 130 -9.69 12.69 4.79
C GLU A 130 -9.48 13.65 3.62
N GLU A 131 -8.23 13.86 3.20
CA GLU A 131 -7.86 14.69 2.05
C GLU A 131 -8.42 14.12 0.73
N VAL A 132 -8.24 12.81 0.50
CA VAL A 132 -8.65 12.14 -0.74
C VAL A 132 -10.16 11.98 -0.85
N PHE A 133 -10.85 11.65 0.24
CA PHE A 133 -12.27 11.31 0.22
C PHE A 133 -13.21 12.47 0.58
N GLN A 134 -12.70 13.68 0.84
CA GLN A 134 -13.47 14.89 1.16
C GLN A 134 -14.57 14.66 2.23
N ARG A 135 -14.16 14.39 3.48
CA ARG A 135 -15.02 14.25 4.69
C ARG A 135 -15.91 13.00 4.78
N ARG A 136 -15.58 11.88 4.13
CA ARG A 136 -16.37 10.64 4.28
C ARG A 136 -16.07 9.80 5.54
N PHE A 137 -14.94 10.02 6.20
CA PHE A 137 -14.55 9.23 7.39
C PHE A 137 -15.14 9.73 8.72
N ASP A 138 -15.74 10.94 8.76
CA ASP A 138 -16.34 11.50 9.98
C ASP A 138 -17.77 11.01 10.27
N ALA A 139 -18.30 10.06 9.51
CA ALA A 139 -19.63 9.50 9.76
C ALA A 139 -19.56 8.25 10.64
N ALA A 140 -19.19 8.42 11.91
CA ALA A 140 -19.67 7.50 12.93
C ALA A 140 -21.19 7.72 13.09
N PRO A 141 -22.05 6.70 12.94
CA PRO A 141 -23.47 6.86 13.20
C PRO A 141 -23.67 7.01 14.71
N GLY A 142 -23.80 8.25 15.22
CA GLY A 142 -24.10 8.45 16.63
C GLY A 142 -24.06 9.86 17.24
N SER A 143 -23.60 10.91 16.55
CA SER A 143 -23.41 12.24 17.18
C SER A 143 -24.29 13.36 16.60
N ARG A 144 -25.52 13.02 16.18
CA ARG A 144 -26.61 13.99 16.02
C ARG A 144 -27.89 13.45 16.64
N GLN A 145 -28.00 13.58 17.96
CA GLN A 145 -29.26 13.79 18.67
C GLN A 145 -29.01 14.81 19.78
#